data_AF-A0A6P9AFU1-F1
#
_entry.id   AF-A0A6P9AFU1-F1
#
_cell.length_a   1.000
_cell.length_b   1.000
_cell.length_c   1.000
_cell.angle_alpha   90.00
_cell.angle_beta   90.00
_cell.angle_gamma   90.00
#
_symmetry.space_group_name_H-M   'P 1'
#
loop_
_entity.id
_entity.type
_entity.pdbx_description
1 polymer ?
#
loop_
_entity_poly.entity_id
_entity_poly.type
_entity_poly.pdbx_seq_one_letter_code
_entity_poly.pdbx_strand_id
1 'polypeptide(L)'
;MECVVCLEPFDEGRHRPKALPCGHSLCAECVGKPELGRRCPEDRKAFFGLAHNLPDNITVLRMLTGASRSRSATATEASLLKSGKKILEHLDDGLLEFTSHAEEWRRLCDRVQEALQPEAASKWGTPRREKLSDAALLMQDADRLLSAVASCSVTVQGRDGATRSAELRRQEYVSLLLRLQDSGRLLPAAQAQPPGQTQAEPQVQQQEETGADPQEQEQNRPEAKLPCEESDPAPGTFTPAQCLDLKGKDGDEIARRRPLLQVLKLTGLDCRFDRESNSLLCVVARRLRELQLECAGVRHMLLLRDVEELRKLDVSCVVDDLFPALPASLEELRIQNCTERQLVSTQRMPRLRRLQVLWYLGPGNVDLRPPRAGHCGLQWLRVCVDKFFVATLFSLLRAHAATLKEVRLVVASVPGGDLFLGDLGRRLADCGFQALERVVLEREMGAMAIEHDAASCSRQLEDCTVV
;
A
#
# COMPACT_ATOMS: atom_id res chain seq x y z
N MET A 1 11.48 -14.99 26.74
CA MET A 1 12.22 -14.31 25.65
C MET A 1 12.58 -12.94 26.13
N GLU A 2 13.82 -12.53 25.90
CA GLU A 2 14.43 -11.33 26.45
C GLU A 2 15.14 -10.53 25.36
N CYS A 3 15.37 -9.25 25.62
CA CYS A 3 16.03 -8.35 24.68
C CYS A 3 17.55 -8.53 24.72
N VAL A 4 18.19 -8.84 23.60
CA VAL A 4 19.66 -9.05 23.51
C VAL A 4 20.53 -7.83 23.87
N VAL A 5 19.94 -6.66 24.16
CA VAL A 5 20.66 -5.43 24.56
C VAL A 5 20.60 -5.18 26.07
N CYS A 6 19.40 -5.25 26.69
CA CYS A 6 19.24 -5.02 28.13
C CYS A 6 19.06 -6.30 28.96
N LEU A 7 18.90 -7.46 28.30
CA LEU A 7 18.59 -8.76 28.90
C LEU A 7 17.27 -8.83 29.69
N GLU A 8 16.45 -7.77 29.63
CA GLU A 8 15.13 -7.75 30.24
C GLU A 8 14.11 -8.58 29.42
N PRO A 9 13.16 -9.27 30.07
CA PRO A 9 12.07 -9.96 29.40
C PRO A 9 11.24 -9.00 28.54
N PHE A 10 10.79 -9.46 27.37
CA PHE A 10 9.82 -8.70 26.57
C PHE A 10 8.46 -8.61 27.29
N ASP A 11 7.82 -7.43 27.24
CA ASP A 11 6.52 -7.14 27.85
C ASP A 11 5.58 -6.42 26.84
N GLU A 12 4.40 -5.97 27.28
CA GLU A 12 3.49 -5.17 26.43
C GLU A 12 3.74 -3.64 26.52
N GLY A 13 4.62 -3.21 27.41
CA GLY A 13 4.87 -1.81 27.80
C GLY A 13 6.23 -1.28 27.33
N ARG A 14 7.18 -1.12 28.25
CA ARG A 14 8.50 -0.52 27.94
C ARG A 14 9.41 -1.49 27.18
N HIS A 15 9.35 -2.77 27.52
CA HIS A 15 10.11 -3.80 26.82
C HIS A 15 9.34 -4.41 25.65
N ARG A 16 8.41 -3.67 25.04
CA ARG A 16 7.61 -4.13 23.91
C ARG A 16 8.50 -4.51 22.71
N PRO A 17 8.42 -5.75 22.19
CA PRO A 17 9.34 -6.24 21.17
C PRO A 17 9.04 -5.59 19.82
N LYS A 18 10.02 -4.90 19.25
CA LYS A 18 9.99 -4.27 17.93
C LYS A 18 10.73 -5.12 16.92
N ALA A 19 10.05 -5.45 15.82
CA ALA A 19 10.64 -6.17 14.70
C ALA A 19 11.48 -5.21 13.86
N LEU A 20 12.77 -5.50 13.72
CA LEU A 20 13.68 -4.76 12.86
C LEU A 20 13.55 -5.22 11.40
N PRO A 21 13.92 -4.38 10.40
CA PRO A 21 13.93 -4.76 8.98
C PRO A 21 14.81 -5.99 8.66
N CYS A 22 15.70 -6.38 9.57
CA CYS A 22 16.55 -7.55 9.45
C CYS A 22 15.92 -8.86 9.97
N GLY A 23 14.73 -8.82 10.59
CA GLY A 23 14.04 -9.96 11.20
C GLY A 23 14.29 -10.13 12.70
N HIS A 24 15.40 -9.62 13.22
CA HIS A 24 15.72 -9.60 14.66
C HIS A 24 14.77 -8.69 15.45
N SER A 25 14.69 -8.90 16.78
CA SER A 25 13.75 -8.20 17.66
C SER A 25 14.45 -7.56 18.85
N LEU A 26 14.19 -6.26 19.06
CA LEU A 26 14.72 -5.49 20.19
C LEU A 26 13.57 -4.81 20.94
N CYS A 27 13.75 -4.55 22.21
CA CYS A 27 12.71 -3.90 23.00
C CYS A 27 12.60 -2.39 22.66
N ALA A 28 11.39 -1.83 22.74
CA ALA A 28 11.11 -0.45 22.35
C ALA A 28 12.02 0.57 23.06
N GLU A 29 12.31 0.36 24.35
CA GLU A 29 13.24 1.20 25.10
C GLU A 29 14.67 1.16 24.52
N CYS A 30 15.25 -0.02 24.26
CA CYS A 30 16.59 -0.13 23.68
C CYS A 30 16.68 0.42 22.24
N VAL A 31 15.61 0.25 21.44
CA VAL A 31 15.49 0.86 20.10
C VAL A 31 15.44 2.41 20.18
N GLY A 32 15.02 2.96 21.32
CA GLY A 32 15.06 4.40 21.60
C GLY A 32 16.45 4.95 21.94
N LYS A 33 17.38 4.11 22.44
CA LYS A 33 18.69 4.56 22.96
C LYS A 33 19.62 5.02 21.82
N PRO A 34 20.21 6.23 21.89
CA PRO A 34 21.18 6.71 20.89
C PRO A 34 22.41 5.81 20.76
N GLU A 35 22.83 5.21 21.88
CA GLU A 35 24.00 4.32 22.01
C GLU A 35 23.96 3.09 21.07
N LEU A 36 22.75 2.63 20.72
CA LEU A 36 22.55 1.50 19.81
C LEU A 36 22.94 1.82 18.35
N GLY A 37 23.19 3.09 18.03
CA GLY A 37 23.78 3.51 16.75
C GLY A 37 22.93 3.17 15.52
N ARG A 38 21.61 2.95 15.69
CA ARG A 38 20.65 2.55 14.64
C ARG A 38 21.08 1.28 13.87
N ARG A 39 21.78 0.35 14.53
CA ARG A 39 22.19 -0.93 13.97
C ARG A 39 21.75 -2.09 14.85
N CYS A 40 21.30 -3.18 14.23
CA CYS A 40 21.00 -4.41 14.93
C CYS A 40 22.28 -4.95 15.60
N PRO A 41 22.26 -5.31 16.89
CA PRO A 41 23.45 -5.85 17.56
C PRO A 41 23.83 -7.25 17.07
N GLU A 42 22.86 -8.03 16.57
CA GLU A 42 23.06 -9.41 16.12
C GLU A 42 23.75 -9.48 14.74
N ASP A 43 23.28 -8.71 13.75
CA ASP A 43 23.78 -8.78 12.37
C ASP A 43 24.34 -7.46 11.79
N ARG A 44 24.38 -6.41 12.61
CA ARG A 44 24.92 -5.07 12.28
C ARG A 44 24.21 -4.35 11.12
N LYS A 45 23.08 -4.86 10.62
CA LYS A 45 22.26 -4.17 9.61
C LYS A 45 21.67 -2.89 10.21
N ALA A 46 21.69 -1.82 9.42
CA ALA A 46 21.08 -0.55 9.82
C ALA A 46 19.54 -0.68 9.83
N PHE A 47 18.90 0.04 10.74
CA PHE A 47 17.45 0.20 10.79
C PHE A 47 17.09 1.67 11.03
N PHE A 48 15.99 2.13 10.44
CA PHE A 48 15.59 3.53 10.43
C PHE A 48 14.23 3.71 11.13
N GLY A 49 13.95 4.94 11.57
CA GLY A 49 12.75 5.28 12.33
C GLY A 49 12.96 5.37 13.85
N LEU A 50 12.02 6.03 14.52
CA LEU A 50 11.90 6.07 15.99
C LEU A 50 11.30 4.75 16.49
N ALA A 51 11.51 4.43 17.78
CA ALA A 51 11.05 3.16 18.35
C ALA A 51 9.53 2.92 18.19
N HIS A 52 8.72 3.97 18.22
CA HIS A 52 7.27 3.87 18.01
C HIS A 52 6.86 3.62 16.55
N ASN A 53 7.71 3.96 15.56
CA ASN A 53 7.46 3.75 14.13
C ASN A 53 7.79 2.32 13.67
N LEU A 54 8.58 1.57 14.44
CA LEU A 54 8.89 0.19 14.12
C LEU A 54 7.71 -0.73 14.50
N PRO A 55 7.37 -1.72 13.66
CA PRO A 55 6.26 -2.63 13.93
C PRO A 55 6.55 -3.51 15.15
N ASP A 56 5.52 -3.85 15.90
CA ASP A 56 5.64 -4.82 16.99
C ASP A 56 5.87 -6.23 16.43
N ASN A 57 6.72 -7.02 17.08
CA ASN A 57 6.79 -8.45 16.82
C ASN A 57 5.59 -9.14 17.47
N ILE A 58 4.47 -9.18 16.75
CA ILE A 58 3.22 -9.81 17.18
C ILE A 58 3.40 -11.30 17.52
N THR A 59 4.34 -12.00 16.89
CA THR A 59 4.64 -13.41 17.22
C THR A 59 5.21 -13.53 18.63
N VAL A 60 6.15 -12.65 19.01
CA VAL A 60 6.71 -12.61 20.38
C VAL A 60 5.62 -12.23 21.39
N LEU A 61 4.80 -11.23 21.10
CA LEU A 61 3.67 -10.83 21.97
C LEU A 61 2.63 -11.96 22.15
N ARG A 62 2.34 -12.74 21.09
CA ARG A 62 1.45 -13.92 21.17
C ARG A 62 2.05 -15.04 22.02
N MET A 63 3.36 -15.25 21.98
CA MET A 63 4.03 -16.25 22.83
C MET A 63 4.03 -15.82 24.30
N LEU A 64 4.19 -14.52 24.60
CA LEU A 64 4.08 -13.98 25.96
C LEU A 64 2.66 -14.14 26.52
N THR A 65 1.65 -13.68 25.77
CA THR A 65 0.24 -13.79 26.19
C THR A 65 -0.23 -15.25 26.26
N GLY A 66 0.32 -16.14 25.43
CA GLY A 66 0.12 -17.59 25.53
C GLY A 66 0.70 -18.20 26.82
N ALA A 67 1.90 -17.77 27.24
CA ALA A 67 2.53 -18.21 28.49
C ALA A 67 1.80 -17.70 29.75
N SER A 68 1.19 -16.51 29.68
CA SER A 68 0.46 -15.89 30.80
C SER A 68 -0.98 -16.38 31.00
N ARG A 69 -1.44 -17.45 30.32
CA ARG A 69 -2.79 -18.01 30.48
C ARG A 69 -3.05 -18.76 31.82
N SER A 70 -2.43 -18.29 32.89
CA SER A 70 -2.85 -18.47 34.28
C SER A 70 -3.11 -17.10 34.91
N ARG A 71 -4.35 -16.61 34.74
CA ARG A 71 -5.11 -15.57 35.48
C ARG A 71 -5.61 -14.37 34.63
N SER A 72 -6.90 -14.10 34.82
CA SER A 72 -7.73 -12.98 34.32
C SER A 72 -7.77 -12.69 32.81
N ALA A 73 -8.93 -12.97 32.20
CA ALA A 73 -9.32 -12.49 30.87
C ALA A 73 -10.48 -11.48 31.00
N THR A 74 -10.52 -10.47 30.12
CA THR A 74 -11.61 -9.48 30.05
C THR A 74 -12.55 -9.73 28.86
N ALA A 75 -13.80 -9.28 29.00
CA ALA A 75 -15.01 -9.84 28.38
C ALA A 75 -15.12 -9.93 26.83
N THR A 76 -14.23 -9.33 26.05
CA THR A 76 -14.37 -9.27 24.57
C THR A 76 -13.86 -10.52 23.84
N GLU A 77 -12.85 -11.21 24.36
CA GLU A 77 -12.29 -12.43 23.74
C GLU A 77 -13.28 -13.62 23.80
N ALA A 78 -14.17 -13.61 24.79
CA ALA A 78 -15.15 -14.68 25.05
C ALA A 78 -16.20 -14.84 23.93
N SER A 79 -16.51 -13.78 23.17
CA SER A 79 -17.48 -13.85 22.08
C SER A 79 -16.88 -14.54 20.84
N LEU A 80 -15.63 -14.21 20.51
CA LEU A 80 -14.89 -14.81 19.38
C LEU A 80 -14.56 -16.29 19.62
N LEU A 81 -14.21 -16.67 20.85
CA LEU A 81 -14.04 -18.09 21.18
C LEU A 81 -15.36 -18.87 21.05
N LYS A 82 -16.53 -18.27 21.36
CA LYS A 82 -17.80 -19.02 21.42
C LYS A 82 -18.23 -19.59 20.07
N SER A 83 -18.03 -18.85 18.98
CA SER A 83 -18.37 -19.29 17.63
C SER A 83 -17.37 -20.31 17.09
N GLY A 84 -16.06 -20.03 17.21
CA GLY A 84 -15.02 -20.95 16.71
C GLY A 84 -14.92 -22.26 17.51
N LYS A 85 -15.15 -22.22 18.82
CA LYS A 85 -15.10 -23.40 19.70
C LYS A 85 -16.31 -24.31 19.47
N LYS A 86 -17.51 -23.77 19.20
CA LYS A 86 -18.69 -24.58 18.81
C LYS A 86 -18.52 -25.38 17.52
N ILE A 87 -17.74 -24.87 16.56
CA ILE A 87 -17.43 -25.60 15.32
C ILE A 87 -16.42 -26.71 15.62
N LEU A 88 -15.40 -26.44 16.44
CA LEU A 88 -14.36 -27.42 16.80
C LEU A 88 -14.84 -28.51 17.78
N GLU A 89 -15.74 -28.20 18.72
CA GLU A 89 -16.33 -29.16 19.68
C GLU A 89 -17.30 -30.17 19.02
N HIS A 90 -17.65 -29.98 17.75
CA HIS A 90 -18.45 -30.93 16.97
C HIS A 90 -17.65 -31.62 15.84
N LEU A 91 -16.36 -31.32 15.72
CA LEU A 91 -15.48 -31.81 14.66
C LEU A 91 -14.68 -33.06 15.05
N ASP A 92 -15.06 -33.75 16.13
CA ASP A 92 -14.14 -34.70 16.76
C ASP A 92 -13.78 -35.91 15.86
N ASP A 93 -14.59 -36.26 14.84
CA ASP A 93 -14.37 -37.53 14.12
C ASP A 93 -14.94 -37.64 12.66
N GLY A 94 -15.23 -36.52 11.98
CA GLY A 94 -15.83 -36.50 10.61
C GLY A 94 -14.93 -35.96 9.49
N LEU A 95 -15.07 -36.47 8.26
CA LEU A 95 -14.40 -35.94 7.06
C LEU A 95 -15.07 -34.63 6.60
N LEU A 96 -14.27 -33.64 6.19
CA LEU A 96 -14.77 -32.43 5.52
C LEU A 96 -14.58 -32.55 4.00
N GLU A 97 -15.67 -32.40 3.25
CA GLU A 97 -15.59 -32.07 1.82
C GLU A 97 -15.45 -30.55 1.66
N PHE A 98 -14.41 -30.11 0.95
CA PHE A 98 -14.20 -28.71 0.63
C PHE A 98 -14.42 -28.43 -0.87
N THR A 99 -14.87 -27.22 -1.17
CA THR A 99 -14.96 -26.70 -2.54
C THR A 99 -13.57 -26.47 -3.16
N SER A 100 -13.52 -26.37 -4.50
CA SER A 100 -12.30 -26.28 -5.34
C SER A 100 -11.17 -25.40 -4.79
N HIS A 101 -11.51 -24.23 -4.22
CA HIS A 101 -10.55 -23.26 -3.69
C HIS A 101 -9.63 -23.83 -2.59
N ALA A 102 -10.07 -24.80 -1.79
CA ALA A 102 -9.23 -25.41 -0.76
C ALA A 102 -8.20 -26.38 -1.35
N GLU A 103 -8.51 -27.03 -2.47
CA GLU A 103 -7.53 -27.85 -3.20
C GLU A 103 -6.49 -26.96 -3.88
N GLU A 104 -6.91 -25.84 -4.48
CA GLU A 104 -5.99 -24.86 -5.06
C GLU A 104 -5.05 -24.27 -4.01
N TRP A 105 -5.57 -23.92 -2.82
CA TRP A 105 -4.76 -23.48 -1.68
C TRP A 105 -3.75 -24.54 -1.24
N ARG A 106 -4.16 -25.81 -1.13
CA ARG A 106 -3.25 -26.91 -0.78
C ARG A 106 -2.15 -27.09 -1.82
N ARG A 107 -2.51 -27.16 -3.11
CA ARG A 107 -1.54 -27.27 -4.23
C ARG A 107 -0.56 -26.08 -4.25
N LEU A 108 -0.99 -24.90 -3.83
CA LEU A 108 -0.11 -23.73 -3.69
C LEU A 108 0.85 -23.88 -2.51
N CYS A 109 0.36 -24.31 -1.34
CA CYS A 109 1.19 -24.61 -0.17
C CYS A 109 2.25 -25.69 -0.48
N ASP A 110 1.85 -26.77 -1.17
CA ASP A 110 2.75 -27.86 -1.57
C ASP A 110 3.87 -27.34 -2.50
N ARG A 111 3.53 -26.51 -3.50
CA ARG A 111 4.51 -25.85 -4.39
C ARG A 111 5.46 -24.91 -3.65
N VAL A 112 4.96 -24.15 -2.66
CA VAL A 112 5.80 -23.29 -1.81
C VAL A 112 6.75 -24.13 -0.96
N GLN A 113 6.26 -25.22 -0.37
CA GLN A 113 7.07 -26.10 0.47
C GLN A 113 8.12 -26.85 -0.35
N GLU A 114 7.79 -27.30 -1.56
CA GLU A 114 8.75 -27.90 -2.50
C GLU A 114 9.82 -26.89 -2.95
N ALA A 115 9.43 -25.64 -3.27
CA ALA A 115 10.38 -24.59 -3.65
C ALA A 115 11.35 -24.19 -2.52
N LEU A 116 10.98 -24.45 -1.26
CA LEU A 116 11.79 -24.18 -0.06
C LEU A 116 12.68 -25.36 0.38
N GLN A 117 12.52 -26.56 -0.20
CA GLN A 117 13.34 -27.74 0.12
C GLN A 117 14.80 -27.57 -0.38
N PRO A 118 15.82 -27.70 0.50
CA PRO A 118 17.23 -27.53 0.10
C PRO A 118 17.73 -28.55 -0.92
N GLU A 119 17.27 -29.81 -0.85
CA GLU A 119 17.84 -30.93 -1.61
C GLU A 119 17.51 -30.89 -3.12
N ALA A 120 16.42 -30.23 -3.49
CA ALA A 120 16.06 -29.98 -4.89
C ALA A 120 17.09 -29.12 -5.65
N ALA A 121 18.02 -28.46 -4.94
CA ALA A 121 19.13 -27.71 -5.56
C ALA A 121 20.22 -28.60 -6.18
N SER A 122 20.30 -29.89 -5.83
CA SER A 122 21.36 -30.78 -6.31
C SER A 122 21.04 -31.48 -7.64
N LYS A 123 19.76 -31.51 -8.05
CA LYS A 123 19.29 -32.33 -9.19
C LYS A 123 18.99 -31.54 -10.47
N TRP A 124 18.84 -30.23 -10.38
CA TRP A 124 18.63 -29.33 -11.53
C TRP A 124 19.44 -28.04 -11.32
N GLY A 125 20.46 -27.82 -12.14
CA GLY A 125 21.46 -26.76 -11.97
C GLY A 125 20.99 -25.35 -12.37
N THR A 126 19.83 -24.89 -11.89
CA THR A 126 19.32 -23.53 -12.16
C THR A 126 19.74 -22.52 -11.08
N PRO A 127 20.05 -21.27 -11.45
CA PRO A 127 20.59 -20.29 -10.52
C PRO A 127 19.57 -19.80 -9.48
N ARG A 128 20.04 -19.62 -8.24
CA ARG A 128 19.29 -19.18 -7.03
C ARG A 128 18.42 -17.91 -7.19
N ARG A 129 18.59 -17.14 -8.27
CA ARG A 129 17.86 -15.90 -8.56
C ARG A 129 16.48 -16.14 -9.18
N GLU A 130 16.29 -17.23 -9.92
CA GLU A 130 15.00 -17.58 -10.55
C GLU A 130 14.01 -18.09 -9.49
N LYS A 131 14.45 -19.02 -8.62
CA LYS A 131 13.62 -19.55 -7.52
C LYS A 131 13.11 -18.48 -6.53
N LEU A 132 13.82 -17.37 -6.36
CA LEU A 132 13.34 -16.22 -5.58
C LEU A 132 12.24 -15.43 -6.30
N SER A 133 12.26 -15.40 -7.64
CA SER A 133 11.16 -14.86 -8.44
C SER A 133 9.94 -15.78 -8.40
N ASP A 134 10.13 -17.10 -8.42
CA ASP A 134 9.06 -18.08 -8.32
C ASP A 134 8.37 -18.03 -6.95
N ALA A 135 9.15 -17.92 -5.86
CA ALA A 135 8.62 -17.72 -4.51
C ALA A 135 7.82 -16.41 -4.38
N ALA A 136 8.28 -15.32 -5.00
CA ALA A 136 7.53 -14.06 -5.02
C ALA A 136 6.23 -14.16 -5.84
N LEU A 137 6.23 -14.93 -6.93
CA LEU A 137 5.04 -15.18 -7.74
C LEU A 137 4.02 -16.06 -6.99
N LEU A 138 4.48 -17.11 -6.31
CA LEU A 138 3.67 -17.97 -5.44
C LEU A 138 2.99 -17.18 -4.31
N MET A 139 3.69 -16.22 -3.70
CA MET A 139 3.10 -15.33 -2.69
C MET A 139 2.03 -14.38 -3.26
N GLN A 140 2.16 -13.95 -4.53
CA GLN A 140 1.13 -13.16 -5.20
C GLN A 140 -0.10 -13.99 -5.58
N ASP A 141 0.08 -15.24 -5.99
CA ASP A 141 -1.03 -16.17 -6.24
C ASP A 141 -1.80 -16.47 -4.93
N ALA A 142 -1.10 -16.59 -3.80
CA ALA A 142 -1.72 -16.74 -2.48
C ALA A 142 -2.60 -15.53 -2.12
N ASP A 143 -2.08 -14.30 -2.25
CA ASP A 143 -2.87 -13.11 -1.91
C ASP A 143 -4.04 -12.87 -2.89
N ARG A 144 -3.91 -13.30 -4.15
CA ARG A 144 -5.02 -13.30 -5.12
C ARG A 144 -6.13 -14.26 -4.72
N LEU A 145 -5.81 -15.51 -4.40
CA LEU A 145 -6.80 -16.50 -3.93
C LEU A 145 -7.50 -16.02 -2.65
N LEU A 146 -6.75 -15.44 -1.71
CA LEU A 146 -7.33 -14.89 -0.49
C LEU A 146 -8.14 -13.62 -0.70
N SER A 147 -7.88 -12.83 -1.75
CA SER A 147 -8.59 -11.58 -2.05
C SER A 147 -9.83 -11.78 -2.92
N ALA A 148 -9.91 -12.88 -3.67
CA ALA A 148 -11.14 -13.28 -4.39
C ALA A 148 -12.26 -13.74 -3.44
N VAL A 149 -11.92 -14.19 -2.23
CA VAL A 149 -12.88 -14.70 -1.23
C VAL A 149 -13.36 -13.57 -0.31
N ALA A 150 -14.47 -12.92 -0.67
CA ALA A 150 -15.12 -11.90 0.16
C ALA A 150 -15.77 -12.49 1.42
N SER A 151 -16.48 -13.62 1.25
CA SER A 151 -16.93 -14.51 2.31
C SER A 151 -16.85 -15.96 1.82
N CYS A 152 -16.74 -16.92 2.75
CA CYS A 152 -16.63 -18.33 2.40
C CYS A 152 -17.57 -19.16 3.27
N SER A 153 -18.54 -19.85 2.67
CA SER A 153 -19.35 -20.84 3.36
C SER A 153 -18.56 -22.14 3.53
N VAL A 154 -18.34 -22.56 4.77
CA VAL A 154 -17.77 -23.87 5.10
C VAL A 154 -18.92 -24.77 5.55
N THR A 155 -19.05 -25.91 4.88
CA THR A 155 -20.05 -26.93 5.19
C THR A 155 -19.35 -28.14 5.79
N VAL A 156 -19.86 -28.64 6.91
CA VAL A 156 -19.36 -29.80 7.63
C VAL A 156 -20.45 -30.86 7.66
N GLN A 157 -20.14 -32.10 7.29
CA GLN A 157 -21.08 -33.22 7.42
C GLN A 157 -20.69 -34.07 8.63
N GLY A 158 -21.66 -34.32 9.51
CA GLY A 158 -21.51 -35.24 10.64
C GLY A 158 -21.57 -36.71 10.21
N ARG A 159 -21.10 -37.61 11.08
CA ARG A 159 -21.23 -39.08 10.88
C ARG A 159 -22.67 -39.58 10.83
N ASP A 160 -23.61 -38.79 11.35
CA ASP A 160 -25.06 -38.97 11.24
C ASP A 160 -25.62 -38.57 9.86
N GLY A 161 -24.76 -38.12 8.94
CA GLY A 161 -25.13 -37.60 7.63
C GLY A 161 -25.61 -36.15 7.67
N ALA A 162 -25.75 -35.53 8.85
CA ALA A 162 -26.29 -34.19 8.99
C ALA A 162 -25.28 -33.13 8.56
N THR A 163 -25.62 -32.35 7.54
CA THR A 163 -24.80 -31.24 7.04
C THR A 163 -25.11 -29.93 7.76
N ARG A 164 -24.06 -29.18 8.13
CA ARG A 164 -24.16 -27.85 8.75
C ARG A 164 -23.21 -26.88 8.07
N SER A 165 -23.74 -25.77 7.58
CA SER A 165 -22.95 -24.70 6.95
C SER A 165 -22.77 -23.51 7.89
N ALA A 166 -21.63 -22.84 7.78
CA ALA A 166 -21.32 -21.58 8.47
C ALA A 166 -20.57 -20.66 7.50
N GLU A 167 -20.97 -19.39 7.44
CA GLU A 167 -20.27 -18.39 6.64
C GLU A 167 -19.14 -17.76 7.47
N LEU A 168 -17.92 -17.81 6.92
CA LEU A 168 -16.70 -17.31 7.56
C LEU A 168 -16.17 -16.08 6.83
N ARG A 169 -15.66 -15.12 7.61
CA ARG A 169 -14.89 -13.98 7.10
C ARG A 169 -13.49 -14.43 6.69
N ARG A 170 -12.85 -13.72 5.74
CA ARG A 170 -11.50 -14.03 5.22
C ARG A 170 -10.49 -14.45 6.29
N GLN A 171 -10.42 -13.72 7.41
CA GLN A 171 -9.47 -14.01 8.51
C GLN A 171 -9.81 -15.31 9.27
N GLU A 172 -11.09 -15.63 9.42
CA GLU A 172 -11.58 -16.85 10.08
C GLU A 172 -11.34 -18.08 9.20
N TYR A 173 -11.57 -17.93 7.88
CA TYR A 173 -11.32 -18.97 6.88
C TYR A 173 -9.83 -19.34 6.80
N VAL A 174 -8.92 -18.36 6.70
CA VAL A 174 -7.46 -18.59 6.74
C VAL A 174 -7.05 -19.27 8.06
N SER A 175 -7.59 -18.80 9.19
CA SER A 175 -7.30 -19.37 10.50
C SER A 175 -7.87 -20.78 10.70
N LEU A 176 -8.83 -21.20 9.88
CA LEU A 176 -9.38 -22.57 9.88
C LEU A 176 -8.53 -23.47 8.97
N LEU A 177 -8.19 -23.03 7.76
CA LEU A 177 -7.34 -23.78 6.82
C LEU A 177 -5.98 -24.15 7.44
N LEU A 178 -5.31 -23.18 8.08
CA LEU A 178 -4.03 -23.43 8.77
C LEU A 178 -4.17 -24.48 9.88
N ARG A 179 -5.22 -24.41 10.70
CA ARG A 179 -5.47 -25.40 11.77
C ARG A 179 -5.81 -26.80 11.23
N LEU A 180 -6.50 -26.89 10.10
CA LEU A 180 -6.80 -28.17 9.45
C LEU A 180 -5.55 -28.76 8.77
N GLN A 181 -4.66 -27.91 8.27
CA GLN A 181 -3.34 -28.31 7.74
C GLN A 181 -2.43 -28.82 8.86
N ASP A 182 -2.27 -28.07 9.96
CA ASP A 182 -1.46 -28.46 11.12
C ASP A 182 -1.94 -29.76 11.79
N SER A 183 -3.24 -30.06 11.70
CA SER A 183 -3.84 -31.30 12.22
C SER A 183 -3.85 -32.47 11.23
N GLY A 184 -3.36 -32.28 9.99
CA GLY A 184 -3.36 -33.30 8.94
C GLY A 184 -4.75 -33.70 8.43
N ARG A 185 -5.82 -32.96 8.80
CA ARG A 185 -7.23 -33.29 8.48
C ARG A 185 -7.68 -32.79 7.10
N LEU A 186 -6.75 -32.43 6.22
CA LEU A 186 -6.98 -31.98 4.85
C LEU A 186 -6.61 -33.09 3.84
N LEU A 187 -7.58 -33.95 3.50
CA LEU A 187 -7.39 -35.05 2.53
C LEU A 187 -7.75 -34.64 1.08
N PRO A 188 -7.22 -35.33 0.03
CA PRO A 188 -7.62 -35.11 -1.36
C PRO A 188 -9.00 -35.70 -1.67
N ALA A 189 -9.82 -35.04 -2.49
CA ALA A 189 -11.16 -35.54 -2.85
C ALA A 189 -11.16 -36.94 -3.49
N ALA A 190 -10.06 -37.33 -4.14
CA ALA A 190 -9.91 -38.62 -4.83
C ALA A 190 -9.76 -39.87 -3.91
N GLN A 191 -9.78 -39.72 -2.58
CA GLN A 191 -9.63 -40.86 -1.64
C GLN A 191 -10.90 -41.20 -0.83
N ALA A 192 -12.02 -40.52 -1.06
CA ALA A 192 -13.32 -40.91 -0.51
C ALA A 192 -13.93 -42.04 -1.35
N GLN A 193 -13.66 -43.30 -0.99
CA GLN A 193 -14.49 -44.41 -1.46
C GLN A 193 -15.85 -44.37 -0.74
N PRO A 194 -16.99 -44.47 -1.45
CA PRO A 194 -18.28 -44.62 -0.80
C PRO A 194 -18.34 -45.99 -0.11
N PRO A 195 -18.70 -46.08 1.19
CA PRO A 195 -18.86 -47.37 1.86
C PRO A 195 -20.03 -48.14 1.24
N GLY A 196 -19.76 -49.41 0.90
CA GLY A 196 -20.60 -50.20 0.01
C GLY A 196 -21.93 -50.68 0.59
N GLN A 197 -22.83 -51.02 -0.33
CA GLN A 197 -24.12 -51.66 -0.08
C GLN A 197 -23.93 -53.16 0.27
N THR A 198 -24.63 -53.66 1.29
CA THR A 198 -25.00 -55.09 1.36
C THR A 198 -26.39 -55.29 1.99
N GLN A 199 -27.39 -55.38 1.09
CA GLN A 199 -28.62 -56.18 1.13
C GLN A 199 -29.27 -56.62 2.47
N ALA A 200 -30.54 -56.24 2.65
CA ALA A 200 -31.64 -57.15 3.04
C ALA A 200 -33.03 -56.60 2.62
N GLU A 201 -33.84 -57.45 1.99
CA GLU A 201 -35.26 -57.28 1.57
C GLU A 201 -36.24 -57.81 2.67
N PRO A 202 -37.59 -57.90 2.46
CA PRO A 202 -38.54 -56.95 1.84
C PRO A 202 -39.91 -56.82 2.60
N GLN A 203 -40.64 -55.72 2.41
CA GLN A 203 -42.13 -55.63 2.40
C GLN A 203 -42.50 -54.43 1.52
N VAL A 204 -43.22 -54.48 0.38
CA VAL A 204 -44.46 -55.16 -0.05
C VAL A 204 -45.74 -54.54 0.51
N GLN A 205 -46.24 -53.49 -0.17
CA GLN A 205 -47.62 -53.24 -0.62
C GLN A 205 -47.64 -51.88 -1.37
N GLN A 206 -47.97 -51.84 -2.68
CA GLN A 206 -49.32 -51.59 -3.26
C GLN A 206 -49.81 -50.13 -2.99
N GLN A 207 -50.32 -49.35 -3.96
CA GLN A 207 -50.89 -49.65 -5.28
C GLN A 207 -50.92 -48.42 -6.22
N GLU A 208 -51.16 -48.64 -7.52
CA GLU A 208 -51.86 -47.79 -8.54
C GLU A 208 -51.44 -46.31 -8.75
N GLU A 209 -51.04 -45.82 -9.94
CA GLU A 209 -51.55 -45.88 -11.34
C GLU A 209 -52.32 -44.61 -11.77
N THR A 210 -52.18 -44.26 -13.06
CA THR A 210 -52.77 -43.12 -13.80
C THR A 210 -52.28 -41.71 -13.40
N GLY A 211 -52.05 -40.74 -14.29
CA GLY A 211 -52.14 -40.72 -15.75
C GLY A 211 -53.12 -39.67 -16.27
N ALA A 212 -52.63 -38.50 -16.70
CA ALA A 212 -53.35 -37.55 -17.55
C ALA A 212 -52.39 -36.49 -18.16
N ASP A 213 -52.70 -36.07 -19.38
CA ASP A 213 -52.02 -35.00 -20.14
C ASP A 213 -52.98 -33.77 -20.25
N PRO A 214 -52.93 -32.87 -21.24
CA PRO A 214 -52.60 -31.45 -21.06
C PRO A 214 -53.80 -30.48 -21.16
N GLN A 215 -53.56 -29.16 -20.97
CA GLN A 215 -54.09 -28.02 -21.77
C GLN A 215 -53.44 -26.71 -21.27
N GLU A 216 -52.83 -25.88 -22.12
CA GLU A 216 -53.38 -24.87 -23.06
C GLU A 216 -53.96 -23.59 -22.42
N GLN A 217 -53.29 -22.47 -22.70
CA GLN A 217 -53.81 -21.19 -23.26
C GLN A 217 -53.03 -19.98 -22.69
N GLU A 218 -52.85 -18.82 -23.33
CA GLU A 218 -52.62 -18.34 -24.72
C GLU A 218 -52.61 -16.79 -24.60
N GLN A 219 -52.12 -16.07 -25.63
CA GLN A 219 -52.38 -14.64 -25.91
C GLN A 219 -51.83 -13.57 -24.92
N ASN A 220 -50.94 -12.65 -25.31
CA ASN A 220 -51.14 -11.72 -26.43
C ASN A 220 -49.84 -11.07 -26.97
N ARG A 221 -49.86 -10.67 -28.25
CA ARG A 221 -48.87 -9.83 -28.96
C ARG A 221 -49.61 -8.92 -29.97
N PRO A 222 -49.16 -7.66 -30.18
CA PRO A 222 -48.60 -7.21 -31.48
C PRO A 222 -47.39 -6.25 -31.26
N GLU A 223 -46.61 -5.75 -32.23
CA GLU A 223 -46.23 -6.11 -33.62
C GLU A 223 -44.83 -5.47 -33.88
N ALA A 224 -43.86 -6.15 -34.48
CA ALA A 224 -43.57 -6.29 -35.91
C ALA A 224 -43.00 -5.04 -36.65
N LYS A 225 -41.68 -5.05 -36.89
CA LYS A 225 -41.06 -4.60 -38.16
C LYS A 225 -39.70 -5.28 -38.38
N LEU A 226 -39.35 -5.49 -39.64
CA LEU A 226 -38.26 -6.33 -40.14
C LEU A 226 -36.91 -5.58 -40.28
N PRO A 227 -35.77 -6.28 -40.44
CA PRO A 227 -34.43 -5.69 -40.29
C PRO A 227 -33.87 -5.08 -41.59
N CYS A 228 -32.89 -4.19 -41.43
CA CYS A 228 -32.00 -3.74 -42.49
C CYS A 228 -30.53 -3.88 -42.04
N GLU A 229 -29.82 -4.73 -42.78
CA GLU A 229 -28.38 -4.74 -43.09
C GLU A 229 -27.40 -4.12 -42.07
N GLU A 230 -26.61 -5.01 -41.45
CA GLU A 230 -25.35 -4.65 -40.80
C GLU A 230 -24.41 -3.99 -41.83
N SER A 231 -24.00 -2.75 -41.54
CA SER A 231 -22.93 -2.06 -42.25
C SER A 231 -21.79 -1.81 -41.26
N ASP A 232 -20.61 -2.36 -41.57
CA ASP A 232 -19.40 -2.21 -40.75
C ASP A 232 -19.11 -0.73 -40.48
N PRO A 233 -18.87 -0.33 -39.21
CA PRO A 233 -18.41 1.01 -38.92
C PRO A 233 -16.98 1.17 -39.46
N ALA A 234 -16.83 2.03 -40.47
CA ALA A 234 -15.55 2.41 -41.05
C ALA A 234 -14.52 2.82 -39.97
N PRO A 235 -13.21 2.56 -40.18
CA PRO A 235 -12.19 2.79 -39.16
C PRO A 235 -12.11 4.27 -38.78
N GLY A 236 -12.67 4.60 -37.61
CA GLY A 236 -12.79 5.96 -37.12
C GLY A 236 -11.43 6.66 -37.00
N THR A 237 -11.35 7.86 -37.55
CA THR A 237 -10.23 8.79 -37.40
C THR A 237 -10.14 9.32 -35.97
N PHE A 238 -9.59 8.50 -35.06
CA PHE A 238 -9.29 8.92 -33.70
C PHE A 238 -8.26 10.06 -33.70
N THR A 239 -8.70 11.27 -33.39
CA THR A 239 -7.80 12.37 -33.03
C THR A 239 -6.99 11.96 -31.81
N PRO A 240 -5.65 11.93 -31.87
CA PRO A 240 -4.84 11.43 -30.77
C PRO A 240 -4.87 12.37 -29.57
N ALA A 241 -5.42 11.88 -28.45
CA ALA A 241 -5.46 12.64 -27.21
C ALA A 241 -4.05 12.82 -26.64
N GLN A 242 -3.52 14.05 -26.73
CA GLN A 242 -2.22 14.42 -26.12
C GLN A 242 -2.28 14.44 -24.58
N CYS A 243 -3.48 14.44 -24.00
CA CYS A 243 -3.74 14.40 -22.57
C CYS A 243 -4.59 13.18 -22.23
N LEU A 244 -4.18 12.42 -21.22
CA LEU A 244 -4.89 11.27 -20.69
C LEU A 244 -5.11 11.46 -19.18
N ASP A 245 -6.38 11.51 -18.76
CA ASP A 245 -6.75 11.59 -17.34
C ASP A 245 -7.39 10.28 -16.87
N LEU A 246 -6.81 9.71 -15.81
CA LEU A 246 -7.12 8.39 -15.27
C LEU A 246 -7.91 8.44 -13.95
N LYS A 247 -8.22 9.63 -13.41
CA LYS A 247 -8.99 9.74 -12.17
C LYS A 247 -10.30 8.96 -12.25
N GLY A 248 -10.46 7.99 -11.35
CA GLY A 248 -11.64 7.14 -11.26
C GLY A 248 -11.80 6.10 -12.38
N LYS A 249 -10.74 5.79 -13.14
CA LYS A 249 -10.75 4.77 -14.20
C LYS A 249 -9.75 3.67 -13.91
N ASP A 250 -10.07 2.45 -14.33
CA ASP A 250 -9.13 1.34 -14.27
C ASP A 250 -8.02 1.53 -15.32
N GLY A 251 -6.76 1.52 -14.87
CA GLY A 251 -5.60 1.74 -15.72
C GLY A 251 -5.39 0.63 -16.75
N ASP A 252 -5.83 -0.59 -16.43
CA ASP A 252 -5.52 -1.78 -17.24
C ASP A 252 -6.40 -1.88 -18.50
N GLU A 253 -7.62 -1.35 -18.47
CA GLU A 253 -8.47 -1.22 -19.66
C GLU A 253 -7.93 -0.19 -20.65
N ILE A 254 -7.28 0.86 -20.12
CA ILE A 254 -6.74 1.97 -20.90
C ILE A 254 -5.37 1.62 -21.49
N ALA A 255 -4.51 0.92 -20.75
CA ALA A 255 -3.22 0.42 -21.21
C ALA A 255 -3.32 -0.45 -22.49
N ARG A 256 -4.45 -1.14 -22.68
CA ARG A 256 -4.72 -2.04 -23.81
C ARG A 256 -5.25 -1.32 -25.06
N ARG A 257 -5.70 -0.07 -24.96
CA ARG A 257 -6.27 0.70 -26.09
C ARG A 257 -5.17 1.45 -26.85
N ARG A 258 -5.14 1.34 -28.19
CA ARG A 258 -4.29 2.19 -29.05
C ARG A 258 -5.00 3.52 -29.34
N PRO A 259 -4.30 4.68 -29.41
CA PRO A 259 -2.85 4.86 -29.49
C PRO A 259 -2.24 5.69 -28.33
N LEU A 260 -1.77 5.04 -27.27
CA LEU A 260 -1.10 5.70 -26.12
C LEU A 260 0.24 6.40 -26.46
N LEU A 261 0.86 6.07 -27.60
CA LEU A 261 2.16 6.60 -28.04
C LEU A 261 2.16 8.12 -28.31
N GLN A 262 0.99 8.78 -28.28
CA GLN A 262 0.83 10.22 -28.53
C GLN A 262 0.48 11.02 -27.27
N VAL A 263 0.38 10.37 -26.12
CA VAL A 263 0.13 11.03 -24.82
C VAL A 263 1.38 11.78 -24.39
N LEU A 264 1.25 13.10 -24.20
CA LEU A 264 2.29 13.99 -23.67
C LEU A 264 2.00 14.40 -22.21
N LYS A 265 0.75 14.28 -21.78
CA LYS A 265 0.28 14.59 -20.43
C LYS A 265 -0.52 13.43 -19.85
N LEU A 266 -0.09 12.93 -18.70
CA LEU A 266 -0.78 11.89 -17.95
C LEU A 266 -1.17 12.40 -16.57
N THR A 267 -2.45 12.33 -16.20
CA THR A 267 -2.93 12.75 -14.87
C THR A 267 -3.73 11.68 -14.15
N GLY A 268 -3.73 11.75 -12.81
CA GLY A 268 -4.52 10.86 -11.97
C GLY A 268 -4.10 9.39 -11.99
N LEU A 269 -2.84 9.06 -12.31
CA LEU A 269 -2.37 7.68 -12.23
C LEU A 269 -2.18 7.29 -10.76
N ASP A 270 -3.07 6.42 -10.27
CA ASP A 270 -2.96 5.78 -8.96
C ASP A 270 -1.95 4.62 -9.03
N CYS A 271 -0.87 4.74 -8.25
CA CYS A 271 0.23 3.80 -8.18
C CYS A 271 0.07 2.73 -7.09
N ARG A 272 -1.09 2.65 -6.39
CA ARG A 272 -1.37 1.55 -5.46
C ARG A 272 -1.43 0.18 -6.15
N PHE A 273 -1.78 0.15 -7.43
CA PHE A 273 -1.80 -1.05 -8.27
C PHE A 273 -0.53 -1.13 -9.13
N ASP A 274 0.56 -1.47 -8.45
CA ASP A 274 1.95 -1.42 -8.91
C ASP A 274 2.18 -2.04 -10.31
N ARG A 275 1.43 -3.07 -10.71
CA ARG A 275 1.69 -3.78 -11.97
C ARG A 275 1.17 -3.01 -13.18
N GLU A 276 -0.05 -2.50 -13.08
CA GLU A 276 -0.80 -1.84 -14.13
C GLU A 276 -0.21 -0.44 -14.39
N SER A 277 0.08 0.31 -13.31
CA SER A 277 0.72 1.63 -13.36
C SER A 277 2.14 1.60 -13.91
N ASN A 278 2.99 0.65 -13.48
CA ASN A 278 4.34 0.49 -14.05
C ASN A 278 4.29 0.06 -15.52
N SER A 279 3.33 -0.80 -15.91
CA SER A 279 3.17 -1.24 -17.31
C SER A 279 2.79 -0.07 -18.22
N LEU A 280 1.87 0.81 -17.78
CA LEU A 280 1.53 2.03 -18.51
C LEU A 280 2.72 2.98 -18.63
N LEU A 281 3.42 3.27 -17.51
CA LEU A 281 4.59 4.16 -17.53
C LEU A 281 5.70 3.65 -18.45
N CYS A 282 5.98 2.34 -18.49
CA CYS A 282 6.93 1.76 -19.44
C CYS A 282 6.62 2.09 -20.91
N VAL A 283 5.34 2.25 -21.27
CA VAL A 283 4.91 2.59 -22.63
C VAL A 283 4.97 4.10 -22.89
N VAL A 284 4.44 4.93 -21.97
CA VAL A 284 4.25 6.37 -22.23
C VAL A 284 5.40 7.26 -21.76
N ALA A 285 6.15 6.87 -20.72
CA ALA A 285 7.01 7.78 -19.95
C ALA A 285 8.02 8.53 -20.83
N ARG A 286 8.62 7.87 -21.83
CA ARG A 286 9.68 8.44 -22.69
C ARG A 286 9.26 9.72 -23.45
N ARG A 287 7.97 10.00 -23.59
CA ARG A 287 7.43 11.19 -24.29
C ARG A 287 6.60 12.10 -23.39
N LEU A 288 6.44 11.76 -22.11
CA LEU A 288 5.67 12.59 -21.19
C LEU A 288 6.40 13.90 -20.89
N ARG A 289 5.63 14.99 -20.97
CA ARG A 289 6.02 16.35 -20.57
C ARG A 289 5.37 16.76 -19.26
N GLU A 290 4.16 16.28 -19.00
CA GLU A 290 3.46 16.44 -17.73
C GLU A 290 3.02 15.09 -17.18
N LEU A 291 3.28 14.84 -15.90
CA LEU A 291 2.86 13.65 -15.19
C LEU A 291 2.34 13.97 -13.78
N GLN A 292 1.19 13.39 -13.42
CA GLN A 292 0.71 13.33 -12.03
C GLN A 292 0.62 11.87 -11.58
N LEU A 293 1.32 11.52 -10.49
CA LEU A 293 1.29 10.22 -9.82
C LEU A 293 0.74 10.36 -8.39
N GLU A 294 -0.16 9.46 -8.00
CA GLU A 294 -0.68 9.35 -6.64
C GLU A 294 -0.20 8.02 -6.03
N CYS A 295 0.30 8.02 -4.78
CA CYS A 295 0.86 6.83 -4.10
C CYS A 295 2.05 6.15 -4.82
N ALA A 296 2.97 6.93 -5.39
CA ALA A 296 4.12 6.40 -6.13
C ALA A 296 5.14 5.68 -5.24
N GLY A 297 5.32 4.37 -5.47
CA GLY A 297 6.43 3.56 -4.94
C GLY A 297 7.75 3.69 -5.74
N VAL A 298 8.84 3.10 -5.21
CA VAL A 298 10.21 3.23 -5.75
C VAL A 298 10.34 2.84 -7.23
N ARG A 299 9.62 1.81 -7.69
CA ARG A 299 9.68 1.34 -9.09
C ARG A 299 9.21 2.41 -10.09
N HIS A 300 8.11 3.10 -9.79
CA HIS A 300 7.62 4.21 -10.60
C HIS A 300 8.67 5.31 -10.74
N MET A 301 9.32 5.68 -9.63
CA MET A 301 10.34 6.73 -9.63
C MET A 301 11.61 6.32 -10.39
N LEU A 302 11.94 5.03 -10.44
CA LEU A 302 13.02 4.51 -11.29
C LEU A 302 12.68 4.63 -12.78
N LEU A 303 11.43 4.39 -13.19
CA LEU A 303 10.99 4.56 -14.58
C LEU A 303 11.03 6.03 -15.04
N LEU A 304 10.84 6.98 -14.13
CA LEU A 304 10.88 8.41 -14.47
C LEU A 304 12.30 8.97 -14.61
N ARG A 305 13.30 8.35 -13.98
CA ARG A 305 14.66 8.88 -13.83
C ARG A 305 15.28 9.39 -15.13
N ASP A 306 15.09 8.64 -16.21
CA ASP A 306 15.73 8.87 -17.51
C ASP A 306 14.76 9.52 -18.53
N VAL A 307 13.70 10.19 -18.06
CA VAL A 307 12.73 10.90 -18.92
C VAL A 307 13.17 12.34 -19.19
N GLU A 308 13.84 12.55 -20.32
CA GLU A 308 14.41 13.84 -20.72
C GLU A 308 13.38 14.90 -21.15
N GLU A 309 12.21 14.47 -21.66
CA GLU A 309 11.11 15.38 -22.07
C GLU A 309 10.25 15.88 -20.89
N LEU A 310 10.34 15.27 -19.71
CA LEU A 310 9.48 15.63 -18.57
C LEU A 310 9.80 17.05 -18.07
N ARG A 311 8.80 17.92 -18.08
CA ARG A 311 8.89 19.32 -17.59
C ARG A 311 8.13 19.52 -16.30
N LYS A 312 7.00 18.82 -16.11
CA LYS A 312 6.14 18.92 -14.95
C LYS A 312 5.92 17.55 -14.32
N LEU A 313 6.23 17.44 -13.03
CA LEU A 313 5.94 16.27 -12.22
C LEU A 313 5.18 16.69 -10.97
N ASP A 314 4.01 16.10 -10.74
CA ASP A 314 3.29 16.10 -9.47
C ASP A 314 3.28 14.67 -8.94
N VAL A 315 3.88 14.44 -7.78
CA VAL A 315 4.02 13.08 -7.21
C VAL A 315 3.71 13.08 -5.72
N SER A 316 2.81 12.19 -5.31
CA SER A 316 2.64 11.81 -3.92
C SER A 316 3.37 10.49 -3.68
N CYS A 317 4.49 10.52 -2.97
CA CYS A 317 5.26 9.33 -2.64
C CYS A 317 4.61 8.53 -1.49
N VAL A 318 4.71 7.20 -1.54
CA VAL A 318 4.55 6.36 -0.34
C VAL A 318 5.73 6.62 0.60
N VAL A 319 5.59 6.43 1.92
CA VAL A 319 6.68 6.63 2.88
C VAL A 319 7.72 5.51 2.73
N ASP A 320 8.85 5.80 2.07
CA ASP A 320 10.00 4.92 1.88
C ASP A 320 11.28 5.78 1.72
N ASP A 321 12.40 5.36 2.32
CA ASP A 321 13.68 6.08 2.32
C ASP A 321 14.50 5.85 1.02
N LEU A 322 14.08 4.93 0.14
CA LEU A 322 14.87 4.43 -0.98
C LEU A 322 14.54 5.05 -2.35
N PHE A 323 13.82 6.17 -2.41
CA PHE A 323 13.53 6.82 -3.68
C PHE A 323 14.80 7.29 -4.43
N PRO A 324 14.84 7.08 -5.76
CA PRO A 324 15.92 7.58 -6.60
C PRO A 324 15.87 9.11 -6.76
N ALA A 325 16.94 9.67 -7.29
CA ALA A 325 16.97 11.08 -7.69
C ALA A 325 15.95 11.37 -8.80
N LEU A 326 15.36 12.56 -8.74
CA LEU A 326 14.37 13.04 -9.71
C LEU A 326 15.03 13.50 -11.02
N PRO A 327 14.28 13.55 -12.15
CA PRO A 327 14.83 13.96 -13.45
C PRO A 327 15.33 15.41 -13.46
N ALA A 328 16.51 15.63 -14.06
CA ALA A 328 17.12 16.97 -14.16
C ALA A 328 16.41 17.89 -15.20
N SER A 329 15.54 17.31 -16.02
CA SER A 329 14.74 17.91 -17.09
C SER A 329 13.59 18.80 -16.62
N LEU A 330 13.24 18.73 -15.34
CA LEU A 330 12.07 19.38 -14.74
C LEU A 330 12.18 20.91 -14.65
N GLU A 331 11.03 21.56 -14.91
CA GLU A 331 10.78 23.00 -14.79
C GLU A 331 9.78 23.29 -13.66
N GLU A 332 8.82 22.38 -13.45
CA GLU A 332 7.87 22.38 -12.34
C GLU A 332 7.90 21.03 -11.60
N LEU A 333 8.06 21.08 -10.27
CA LEU A 333 7.99 19.90 -9.40
C LEU A 333 7.02 20.17 -8.26
N ARG A 334 6.05 19.28 -8.08
CA ARG A 334 5.28 19.12 -6.85
C ARG A 334 5.57 17.73 -6.29
N ILE A 335 5.99 17.67 -5.04
CA ILE A 335 6.27 16.43 -4.33
C ILE A 335 5.60 16.45 -2.95
N GLN A 336 4.90 15.36 -2.64
CA GLN A 336 4.37 15.08 -1.31
C GLN A 336 5.14 13.90 -0.71
N ASN A 337 5.40 13.93 0.60
CA ASN A 337 6.21 12.92 1.31
C ASN A 337 7.66 12.87 0.79
N CYS A 338 8.31 14.04 0.73
CA CYS A 338 9.62 14.23 0.13
C CYS A 338 10.76 13.77 1.06
N THR A 339 11.65 12.91 0.56
CA THR A 339 12.87 12.50 1.27
C THR A 339 14.00 13.53 1.13
N GLU A 340 15.01 13.45 2.02
CA GLU A 340 16.27 14.21 1.92
C GLU A 340 16.90 14.12 0.52
N ARG A 341 17.01 12.90 -0.03
CA ARG A 341 17.65 12.67 -1.33
C ARG A 341 16.91 13.35 -2.47
N GLN A 342 15.58 13.32 -2.45
CA GLN A 342 14.75 14.00 -3.45
C GLN A 342 14.88 15.52 -3.31
N LEU A 343 14.83 16.07 -2.09
CA LEU A 343 14.99 17.50 -1.86
C LEU A 343 16.37 18.01 -2.31
N VAL A 344 17.47 17.32 -1.93
CA VAL A 344 18.83 17.64 -2.38
C VAL A 344 18.98 17.50 -3.91
N SER A 345 18.23 16.58 -4.55
CA SER A 345 18.25 16.47 -6.01
C SER A 345 17.72 17.71 -6.74
N THR A 346 16.82 18.49 -6.13
CA THR A 346 16.29 19.73 -6.74
C THR A 346 17.37 20.77 -7.02
N GLN A 347 18.41 20.86 -6.17
CA GLN A 347 19.55 21.76 -6.39
C GLN A 347 20.34 21.45 -7.67
N ARG A 348 20.22 20.22 -8.19
CA ARG A 348 20.90 19.73 -9.39
C ARG A 348 20.06 19.89 -10.66
N MET A 349 18.83 20.42 -10.56
CA MET A 349 17.95 20.68 -11.69
C MET A 349 18.23 22.09 -12.24
N PRO A 350 18.85 22.24 -13.42
CA PRO A 350 19.21 23.56 -13.96
C PRO A 350 18.01 24.41 -14.39
N ARG A 351 16.88 23.76 -14.71
CA ARG A 351 15.69 24.41 -15.27
C ARG A 351 14.52 24.58 -14.29
N LEU A 352 14.62 24.03 -13.07
CA LEU A 352 13.54 24.05 -12.10
C LEU A 352 13.24 25.49 -11.63
N ARG A 353 12.01 25.96 -11.89
CA ARG A 353 11.54 27.32 -11.56
C ARG A 353 10.41 27.31 -10.54
N ARG A 354 9.58 26.27 -10.52
CA ARG A 354 8.47 26.13 -9.58
C ARG A 354 8.65 24.86 -8.75
N LEU A 355 8.73 25.01 -7.44
CA LEU A 355 8.83 23.88 -6.50
C LEU A 355 7.68 23.93 -5.50
N GLN A 356 7.04 22.79 -5.27
CA GLN A 356 6.11 22.57 -4.18
C GLN A 356 6.55 21.35 -3.38
N VAL A 357 6.87 21.54 -2.10
CA VAL A 357 7.21 20.47 -1.16
C VAL A 357 6.13 20.41 -0.09
N LEU A 358 5.39 19.31 -0.02
CA LEU A 358 4.45 19.02 1.07
C LEU A 358 5.00 17.84 1.87
N TRP A 359 5.09 17.98 3.19
CA TRP A 359 5.52 16.92 4.10
C TRP A 359 6.92 16.40 3.76
N TYR A 360 7.94 17.10 4.27
CA TYR A 360 9.30 16.59 4.26
C TYR A 360 9.46 15.51 5.34
N LEU A 361 9.98 14.34 4.97
CA LEU A 361 10.06 13.15 5.82
C LEU A 361 11.50 12.66 6.07
N GLY A 362 12.51 13.48 5.77
CA GLY A 362 13.90 13.06 5.97
C GLY A 362 14.28 12.93 7.45
N PRO A 363 15.41 12.25 7.75
CA PRO A 363 15.80 11.88 9.12
C PRO A 363 16.26 13.06 9.98
N GLY A 364 16.42 14.25 9.40
CA GLY A 364 16.87 15.46 10.07
C GLY A 364 16.78 16.69 9.18
N ASN A 365 17.32 17.82 9.67
CA ASN A 365 17.38 19.05 8.88
C ASN A 365 18.49 18.99 7.84
N VAL A 366 18.23 19.57 6.66
CA VAL A 366 19.13 19.55 5.50
C VAL A 366 19.60 20.96 5.20
N ASP A 367 20.91 21.12 5.01
CA ASP A 367 21.49 22.39 4.55
C ASP A 367 21.64 22.40 3.02
N LEU A 368 20.83 23.23 2.38
CA LEU A 368 20.78 23.42 0.94
C LEU A 368 21.64 24.64 0.57
N ARG A 369 22.71 24.36 -0.16
CA ARG A 369 23.57 25.37 -0.81
C ARG A 369 22.83 26.11 -1.95
N PRO A 370 23.23 27.35 -2.27
CA PRO A 370 22.72 28.06 -3.44
C PRO A 370 22.88 27.29 -4.76
N PRO A 371 22.04 27.56 -5.78
CA PRO A 371 22.18 27.02 -7.13
C PRO A 371 23.57 27.23 -7.71
N ARG A 372 23.99 26.30 -8.57
CA ARG A 372 25.22 26.47 -9.36
C ARG A 372 25.05 27.59 -10.37
N ALA A 373 26.15 28.25 -10.73
CA ALA A 373 26.18 29.20 -11.83
C ALA A 373 25.57 28.58 -13.10
N GLY A 374 24.67 29.31 -13.77
CA GLY A 374 23.94 28.84 -14.95
C GLY A 374 22.62 28.11 -14.69
N HIS A 375 22.25 27.84 -13.43
CA HIS A 375 20.88 27.39 -13.09
C HIS A 375 19.90 28.58 -13.12
N CYS A 376 18.66 28.37 -13.57
CA CYS A 376 17.62 29.42 -13.57
C CYS A 376 17.22 29.90 -12.16
N GLY A 377 17.41 29.05 -11.14
CA GLY A 377 16.92 29.27 -9.79
C GLY A 377 15.40 29.13 -9.66
N LEU A 378 14.94 28.87 -8.43
CA LEU A 378 13.52 28.86 -8.12
C LEU A 378 12.97 30.28 -8.14
N GLN A 379 11.84 30.46 -8.82
CA GLN A 379 11.09 31.72 -8.91
C GLN A 379 9.81 31.65 -8.06
N TRP A 380 9.23 30.45 -7.92
CA TRP A 380 8.05 30.19 -7.11
C TRP A 380 8.26 28.98 -6.22
N LEU A 381 7.96 29.12 -4.93
CA LEU A 381 8.14 28.07 -3.95
C LEU A 381 6.92 27.97 -3.03
N ARG A 382 6.32 26.77 -2.91
CA ARG A 382 5.31 26.45 -1.89
C ARG A 382 5.83 25.36 -0.97
N VAL A 383 5.82 25.61 0.34
CA VAL A 383 6.32 24.64 1.33
C VAL A 383 5.31 24.43 2.45
N CYS A 384 5.08 23.15 2.79
CA CYS A 384 4.58 22.73 4.08
C CYS A 384 5.61 21.79 4.72
N VAL A 385 6.16 22.21 5.86
CA VAL A 385 7.02 21.38 6.71
C VAL A 385 6.57 21.47 8.15
N ASP A 386 6.81 20.39 8.88
CA ASP A 386 6.67 20.34 10.33
C ASP A 386 7.69 21.27 11.03
N LYS A 387 7.33 21.79 12.22
CA LYS A 387 8.17 22.57 13.13
C LYS A 387 9.52 21.93 13.46
N PHE A 388 9.70 20.62 13.31
CA PHE A 388 11.00 19.95 13.45
C PHE A 388 11.96 20.21 12.26
N PHE A 389 11.46 20.58 11.08
CA PHE A 389 12.25 20.75 9.84
C PHE A 389 12.41 22.22 9.40
N VAL A 390 12.31 23.13 10.35
CA VAL A 390 12.34 24.59 10.09
C VAL A 390 13.70 25.06 9.57
N ALA A 391 14.81 24.43 9.98
CA ALA A 391 16.11 24.78 9.42
C ALA A 391 16.24 24.33 7.95
N THR A 392 15.62 23.21 7.55
CA THR A 392 15.50 22.82 6.13
C THR A 392 14.73 23.86 5.32
N LEU A 393 13.59 24.34 5.82
CA LEU A 393 12.81 25.39 5.16
C LEU A 393 13.64 26.67 4.94
N PHE A 394 14.25 27.20 6.00
CA PHE A 394 15.03 28.44 5.89
C PHE A 394 16.34 28.26 5.12
N SER A 395 16.92 27.06 5.08
CA SER A 395 18.04 26.76 4.19
C SER A 395 17.60 26.73 2.71
N LEU A 396 16.45 26.12 2.39
CA LEU A 396 15.84 26.18 1.05
C LEU A 396 15.55 27.62 0.61
N LEU A 397 15.01 28.46 1.51
CA LEU A 397 14.74 29.87 1.22
C LEU A 397 16.04 30.65 0.97
N ARG A 398 17.04 30.54 1.84
CA ARG A 398 18.36 31.18 1.66
C ARG A 398 19.07 30.73 0.40
N ALA A 399 19.02 29.45 0.06
CA ALA A 399 19.62 28.91 -1.16
C ALA A 399 19.12 29.65 -2.41
N HIS A 400 17.84 30.00 -2.46
CA HIS A 400 17.18 30.61 -3.61
C HIS A 400 16.78 32.08 -3.40
N ALA A 401 17.29 32.75 -2.36
CA ALA A 401 16.89 34.10 -1.99
C ALA A 401 17.10 35.15 -3.10
N ALA A 402 18.11 34.93 -3.96
CA ALA A 402 18.39 35.80 -5.10
C ALA A 402 17.42 35.65 -6.29
N THR A 403 16.62 34.56 -6.36
CA THR A 403 15.77 34.26 -7.53
C THR A 403 14.28 34.10 -7.20
N LEU A 404 13.94 33.84 -5.94
CA LEU A 404 12.55 33.66 -5.49
C LEU A 404 11.76 34.96 -5.61
N LYS A 405 10.66 34.91 -6.39
CA LYS A 405 9.67 35.98 -6.56
C LYS A 405 8.44 35.77 -5.68
N GLU A 406 8.00 34.53 -5.53
CA GLU A 406 6.83 34.20 -4.70
C GLU A 406 7.13 33.03 -3.77
N VAL A 407 6.92 33.26 -2.48
CA VAL A 407 7.06 32.25 -1.43
C VAL A 407 5.70 32.02 -0.78
N ARG A 408 5.25 30.76 -0.75
CA ARG A 408 4.03 30.33 -0.09
C ARG A 408 4.33 29.38 1.06
N LEU A 409 3.98 29.77 2.27
CA LEU A 409 4.19 28.99 3.47
C LEU A 409 2.87 28.52 4.02
N VAL A 410 2.70 27.20 4.11
CA VAL A 410 1.53 26.56 4.70
C VAL A 410 1.83 26.41 6.20
N VAL A 411 1.28 27.31 7.01
CA VAL A 411 1.67 27.49 8.43
C VAL A 411 0.48 27.74 9.34
N ALA A 412 0.58 27.26 10.58
CA ALA A 412 -0.37 27.57 11.64
C ALA A 412 -0.09 28.94 12.24
N SER A 413 -1.14 29.61 12.74
CA SER A 413 -0.99 30.85 13.51
C SER A 413 -1.05 30.65 15.02
N VAL A 414 -1.64 29.55 15.49
CA VAL A 414 -1.77 29.25 16.91
C VAL A 414 -0.46 28.62 17.44
N PRO A 415 0.13 29.15 18.52
CA PRO A 415 1.29 28.53 19.15
C PRO A 415 1.01 27.10 19.63
N GLY A 416 1.91 26.17 19.31
CA GLY A 416 1.83 24.77 19.75
C GLY A 416 1.59 23.77 18.60
N GLY A 417 0.80 24.16 17.59
CA GLY A 417 0.50 23.34 16.43
C GLY A 417 1.74 22.92 15.63
N ASP A 418 1.69 21.78 14.96
CA ASP A 418 2.85 21.18 14.26
C ASP A 418 3.36 21.99 13.08
N LEU A 419 2.55 22.92 12.55
CA LEU A 419 2.91 23.85 11.49
C LEU A 419 3.17 25.28 12.00
N PHE A 420 3.28 25.49 13.32
CA PHE A 420 3.53 26.82 13.88
C PHE A 420 5.01 27.21 13.76
N LEU A 421 5.28 28.30 13.05
CA LEU A 421 6.62 28.86 12.89
C LEU A 421 6.76 30.13 13.75
N GLY A 422 7.48 30.03 14.87
CA GLY A 422 7.86 31.17 15.69
C GLY A 422 8.91 32.07 15.02
N ASP A 423 8.83 33.38 15.26
CA ASP A 423 9.69 34.42 14.69
C ASP A 423 9.74 34.41 13.14
N LEU A 424 8.60 34.14 12.50
CA LEU A 424 8.54 33.88 11.06
C LEU A 424 9.03 35.08 10.22
N GLY A 425 8.56 36.29 10.53
CA GLY A 425 8.93 37.52 9.83
C GLY A 425 10.41 37.81 9.96
N ARG A 426 10.95 37.81 11.19
CA ARG A 426 12.39 37.94 11.42
C ARG A 426 13.22 36.93 10.63
N ARG A 427 12.88 35.63 10.68
CA ARG A 427 13.63 34.58 9.98
C ARG A 427 13.53 34.68 8.46
N LEU A 428 12.42 35.23 7.94
CA LEU A 428 12.27 35.56 6.53
C LEU A 428 13.13 36.77 6.13
N ALA A 429 13.19 37.82 6.94
CA ALA A 429 14.09 38.96 6.72
C ALA A 429 15.57 38.50 6.71
N ASP A 430 15.94 37.62 7.66
CA ASP A 430 17.27 36.96 7.73
C ASP A 430 17.60 36.07 6.51
N CYS A 431 16.67 35.84 5.57
CA CYS A 431 16.97 35.10 4.34
C CYS A 431 17.66 35.94 3.25
N GLY A 432 17.61 37.28 3.34
CA GLY A 432 18.28 38.17 2.38
C GLY A 432 17.72 38.09 0.95
N PHE A 433 16.39 38.08 0.81
CA PHE A 433 15.73 38.03 -0.49
C PHE A 433 16.07 39.24 -1.37
N GLN A 434 16.31 39.02 -2.67
CA GLN A 434 16.66 40.09 -3.62
C GLN A 434 15.62 40.30 -4.73
N ALA A 435 14.79 39.29 -4.99
CA ALA A 435 13.81 39.27 -6.08
C ALA A 435 12.38 39.01 -5.60
N LEU A 436 12.14 38.98 -4.29
CA LEU A 436 10.86 38.60 -3.68
C LEU A 436 9.83 39.71 -3.89
N GLU A 437 8.74 39.35 -4.54
CA GLU A 437 7.60 40.22 -4.86
C GLU A 437 6.39 39.90 -3.97
N ARG A 438 6.32 38.67 -3.42
CA ARG A 438 5.14 38.19 -2.70
C ARG A 438 5.45 37.08 -1.69
N VAL A 439 5.06 37.31 -0.44
CA VAL A 439 4.87 36.24 0.57
C VAL A 439 3.38 35.92 0.68
N VAL A 440 3.04 34.63 0.74
CA VAL A 440 1.68 34.14 1.01
C VAL A 440 1.73 33.20 2.20
N LEU A 441 1.03 33.54 3.28
CA LEU A 441 0.83 32.65 4.41
C LEU A 441 -0.51 31.93 4.20
N GLU A 442 -0.45 30.66 3.79
CA GLU A 442 -1.65 29.85 3.52
C GLU A 442 -2.12 29.14 4.81
N ARG A 443 -3.45 29.00 4.96
CA ARG A 443 -4.12 28.43 6.14
C ARG A 443 -4.93 27.16 5.85
N GLU A 444 -4.92 26.72 4.59
CA GLU A 444 -5.66 25.56 4.10
C GLU A 444 -4.73 24.66 3.28
N MET A 445 -4.86 23.34 3.44
CA MET A 445 -4.20 22.38 2.57
C MET A 445 -5.20 21.33 2.06
N GLY A 446 -5.98 21.72 1.05
CA GLY A 446 -7.03 20.86 0.50
C GLY A 446 -8.13 20.65 1.54
N ALA A 447 -8.37 19.40 1.94
CA ALA A 447 -9.35 19.07 2.98
C ALA A 447 -8.81 19.26 4.42
N MET A 448 -7.51 19.51 4.61
CA MET A 448 -6.92 19.71 5.93
C MET A 448 -6.97 21.20 6.32
N ALA A 449 -7.81 21.52 7.31
CA ALA A 449 -7.79 22.81 7.99
C ALA A 449 -6.57 22.91 8.90
N ILE A 450 -5.93 24.07 8.94
CA ILE A 450 -4.76 24.34 9.79
C ILE A 450 -5.21 25.19 10.97
N GLU A 451 -4.67 24.95 12.15
CA GLU A 451 -4.99 25.72 13.35
C GLU A 451 -4.63 27.20 13.18
N HIS A 452 -5.65 28.05 13.11
CA HIS A 452 -5.48 29.49 13.02
C HIS A 452 -6.61 30.28 13.67
N ASP A 453 -6.30 31.51 14.06
CA ASP A 453 -7.25 32.48 14.60
C ASP A 453 -6.96 33.87 14.01
N ALA A 454 -7.97 34.74 13.96
CA ALA A 454 -7.83 36.04 13.30
C ALA A 454 -6.77 36.94 13.95
N ALA A 455 -6.63 36.92 15.28
CA ALA A 455 -5.69 37.80 15.99
C ALA A 455 -4.24 37.35 15.81
N SER A 456 -3.98 36.03 15.81
CA SER A 456 -2.63 35.49 15.54
C SER A 456 -2.28 35.58 14.06
N CYS A 457 -3.24 35.45 13.14
CA CYS A 457 -3.03 35.74 11.73
C CYS A 457 -2.62 37.20 11.49
N SER A 458 -3.30 38.17 12.12
CA SER A 458 -2.94 39.60 12.00
C SER A 458 -1.52 39.87 12.53
N ARG A 459 -1.17 39.32 13.70
CA ARG A 459 0.20 39.47 14.26
C ARG A 459 1.28 38.84 13.39
N GLN A 460 1.02 37.66 12.79
CA GLN A 460 1.95 37.04 11.83
C GLN A 460 2.08 37.85 10.54
N LEU A 461 1.00 38.48 10.08
CA LEU A 461 1.04 39.36 8.91
C LEU A 461 1.90 40.59 9.20
N GLU A 462 1.69 41.26 10.35
CA GLU A 462 2.50 42.39 10.82
C GLU A 462 3.98 42.03 10.92
N ASP A 463 4.34 40.93 11.57
CA ASP A 463 5.72 40.40 11.66
C ASP A 463 6.34 40.18 10.26
N CYS A 464 5.55 39.68 9.30
CA CYS A 464 6.01 39.46 7.93
C CYS A 464 6.05 40.74 7.05
N THR A 465 5.53 41.90 7.50
CA THR A 465 5.64 43.15 6.71
C THR A 465 7.04 43.77 6.69
N VAL A 466 7.96 43.23 7.49
CA VAL A 466 9.37 43.63 7.56
C VAL A 466 10.24 42.95 6.47
N VAL A 467 9.65 42.04 5.69
CA VAL A 467 10.28 41.20 4.66
C VAL A 467 10.02 41.75 3.26
#